data_AF-K1T4Q3-F1
#
_entry.id   AF-K1T4Q3-F1
#
_cell.length_a   1.000
_cell.length_b   1.000
_cell.length_c   1.000
_cell.angle_alpha   90.00
_cell.angle_beta   90.00
_cell.angle_gamma   90.00
#
_symmetry.space_group_name_H-M   'P 1'
#
loop_
_entity.id
_entity.type
_entity.pdbx_description
1 polymer ?
#
loop_
_entity_poly.entity_id
_entity_poly.type
_entity_poly.pdbx_seq_one_letter_code
_entity_poly.pdbx_strand_id
1 'polypeptide(L)'
;QIARTIARALRLNEDLTEAIALGHDLGHTPYGHAGERALNRLCPGGFTHYRQSLRVVDYLEKDGKGLNLCWEVRNGIITHTKGAWARTLEGCTVRYADHIAFLNHDIEDAVAAGVLNPTALPRDAVQVLGDTKSRRITTMITDLVANSANCKNGKMQFSPEVEEAYGV
;
A
#
# COMPACT_ATOMS: atom_id res chain seq x y z
N GLN A 1 -9.22 2.43 4.54
CA GLN A 1 -10.20 1.42 5.00
C GLN A 1 -9.62 0.01 5.07
N ILE A 2 -9.06 -0.54 3.99
CA ILE A 2 -8.44 -1.89 3.97
C ILE A 2 -7.44 -2.10 5.12
N ALA A 3 -6.51 -1.15 5.33
CA ALA A 3 -5.50 -1.24 6.38
C ALA A 3 -6.10 -1.39 7.79
N ARG A 4 -7.16 -0.64 8.11
CA ARG A 4 -7.86 -0.73 9.40
C ARG A 4 -8.57 -2.07 9.57
N THR A 5 -9.17 -2.60 8.51
CA THR A 5 -9.79 -3.93 8.53
C THR A 5 -8.76 -5.01 8.87
N ILE A 6 -7.58 -4.97 8.24
CA ILE A 6 -6.48 -5.91 8.51
C ILE A 6 -5.96 -5.72 9.94
N ALA A 7 -5.68 -4.48 10.36
CA ALA A 7 -5.18 -4.17 11.70
C ALA A 7 -6.13 -4.66 12.79
N ARG A 8 -7.44 -4.42 12.64
CA ARG A 8 -8.47 -4.89 13.58
C ARG A 8 -8.48 -6.42 13.68
N ALA A 9 -8.44 -7.12 12.54
CA ALA A 9 -8.43 -8.57 12.51
C ALA A 9 -7.17 -9.18 13.16
N LEU A 10 -6.03 -8.51 13.03
CA LEU A 10 -4.76 -8.89 13.66
C LEU A 10 -4.56 -8.35 15.08
N ARG A 11 -5.51 -7.57 15.61
CA ARG A 11 -5.43 -6.87 16.91
C ARG A 11 -4.22 -5.95 17.04
N LEU A 12 -3.88 -5.25 15.95
CA LEU A 12 -2.86 -4.20 15.91
C LEU A 12 -3.44 -2.84 16.31
N ASN A 13 -2.59 -1.82 16.45
CA ASN A 13 -3.04 -0.48 16.74
C ASN A 13 -3.71 0.17 15.50
N GLU A 14 -5.05 0.31 15.55
CA GLU A 14 -5.82 0.88 14.44
C GLU A 14 -5.51 2.35 14.19
N ASP A 15 -5.25 3.15 15.24
CA ASP A 15 -4.98 4.58 15.12
C ASP A 15 -3.62 4.83 14.45
N LEU A 16 -2.60 4.08 14.84
CA LEU A 16 -1.29 4.12 14.19
C LEU A 16 -1.39 3.69 12.73
N THR A 17 -2.13 2.61 12.46
CA THR A 17 -2.35 2.13 11.09
C THR A 17 -3.08 3.18 10.24
N GLU A 18 -4.12 3.81 10.77
CA GLU A 18 -4.88 4.84 10.08
C GLU A 18 -4.04 6.09 9.83
N ALA A 19 -3.28 6.55 10.83
CA ALA A 19 -2.39 7.70 10.68
C ALA A 19 -1.33 7.49 9.59
N ILE A 20 -0.73 6.29 9.52
CA ILE A 20 0.20 5.93 8.43
C ILE A 20 -0.54 5.90 7.09
N ALA A 21 -1.70 5.24 7.03
CA ALA A 21 -2.49 5.13 5.80
C ALA A 21 -2.97 6.49 5.27
N LEU A 22 -3.23 7.47 6.12
CA LEU A 22 -3.57 8.82 5.69
C LEU A 22 -2.33 9.62 5.23
N GLY A 23 -1.17 9.32 5.79
CA GLY A 23 0.07 10.06 5.51
C GLY A 23 0.93 9.52 4.36
N HIS A 24 0.75 8.26 3.94
CA HIS A 24 1.71 7.59 3.04
C HIS A 24 1.86 8.27 1.68
N ASP A 25 0.77 8.82 1.15
CA ASP A 25 0.69 9.34 -0.23
C ASP A 25 0.56 10.87 -0.34
N LEU A 26 0.81 11.62 0.74
CA LEU A 26 0.73 13.09 0.71
C LEU A 26 1.70 13.75 -0.30
N GLY A 27 2.77 13.06 -0.66
CA GLY A 27 3.80 13.53 -1.58
C GLY A 27 3.54 13.24 -3.06
N HIS A 28 2.40 12.65 -3.41
CA HIS A 28 2.08 12.36 -4.80
C HIS A 28 2.02 13.62 -5.67
N THR A 29 2.62 13.53 -6.85
CA THR A 29 2.58 14.61 -7.83
C THR A 29 1.25 14.64 -8.58
N PRO A 30 0.87 15.79 -9.16
CA PRO A 30 -0.12 15.80 -10.23
C PRO A 30 0.21 14.74 -11.29
N TYR A 31 -0.81 14.08 -11.83
CA TYR A 31 -0.68 12.98 -12.78
C TYR A 31 0.01 11.71 -12.24
N GLY A 32 0.07 11.53 -10.91
CA GLY A 32 0.55 10.31 -10.27
C GLY A 32 1.97 9.93 -10.70
N HIS A 33 2.20 8.65 -10.99
CA HIS A 33 3.52 8.15 -11.39
C HIS A 33 4.09 8.80 -12.66
N ALA A 34 3.26 9.33 -13.55
CA ALA A 34 3.75 10.05 -14.72
C ALA A 34 4.44 11.37 -14.31
N GLY A 35 3.83 12.10 -13.38
CA GLY A 35 4.42 13.30 -12.78
C GLY A 35 5.69 12.97 -11.99
N GLU A 36 5.68 11.89 -11.21
CA GLU A 36 6.83 11.42 -10.46
C GLU A 36 8.03 11.13 -11.38
N ARG A 37 7.82 10.41 -12.48
CA ARG A 37 8.86 10.15 -13.49
C ARG A 37 9.35 11.42 -14.19
N ALA A 38 8.48 12.40 -14.39
CA ALA A 38 8.86 13.68 -14.97
C ALA A 38 9.76 14.46 -14.00
N LEU A 39 9.35 14.62 -12.73
CA LEU A 39 10.14 15.32 -11.72
C LEU A 39 11.46 14.61 -11.41
N ASN A 40 11.47 13.28 -11.35
CA ASN A 40 12.70 12.53 -11.09
C ASN A 40 13.78 12.75 -12.16
N ARG A 41 13.39 13.05 -13.40
CA ARG A 41 14.32 13.41 -14.49
C ARG A 41 14.81 14.86 -14.42
N LEU A 42 14.01 15.75 -13.84
CA LEU A 42 14.30 17.18 -13.77
C LEU A 42 15.06 17.58 -12.49
N CYS A 43 14.88 16.83 -11.40
CA CYS A 43 15.51 17.10 -10.11
C CYS A 43 16.87 16.38 -10.00
N PRO A 44 18.00 17.09 -9.87
CA PRO A 44 19.32 16.46 -9.77
C PRO A 44 19.48 15.46 -8.60
N GLY A 45 18.73 15.65 -7.51
CA GLY A 45 18.70 14.75 -6.35
C GLY A 45 17.68 13.61 -6.45
N GLY A 46 17.03 13.47 -7.60
CA GLY A 46 15.88 12.61 -7.82
C GLY A 46 14.60 13.11 -7.15
N PHE A 47 13.50 12.44 -7.43
CA PHE A 47 12.20 12.67 -6.81
C PHE A 47 11.48 11.33 -6.64
N THR A 48 10.94 11.10 -5.43
CA THR A 48 10.03 9.99 -5.17
C THR A 48 8.91 10.45 -4.23
N HIS A 49 7.67 10.01 -4.49
CA HIS A 49 6.49 10.45 -3.76
C HIS A 49 6.61 10.14 -2.25
N TYR A 50 7.05 8.94 -1.86
CA TYR A 50 7.16 8.55 -0.46
C TYR A 50 8.17 9.40 0.34
N ARG A 51 9.27 9.84 -0.28
CA ARG A 51 10.23 10.79 0.34
C ARG A 51 9.60 12.17 0.45
N GLN A 52 8.82 12.56 -0.55
CA GLN A 52 8.07 13.80 -0.54
C GLN A 52 6.96 13.77 0.52
N SER A 53 6.27 12.66 0.74
CA SER A 53 5.27 12.49 1.81
C SER A 53 5.90 12.75 3.18
N LEU A 54 7.09 12.19 3.43
CA LEU A 54 7.83 12.46 4.66
C LEU A 54 8.24 13.94 4.76
N ARG A 55 8.70 14.55 3.66
CA ARG A 55 9.02 15.99 3.63
C ARG A 55 7.79 16.87 3.93
N VAL A 56 6.61 16.50 3.43
CA VAL A 56 5.35 17.22 3.69
C VAL A 56 5.07 17.26 5.18
N VAL A 57 5.05 16.10 5.84
CA VAL A 57 4.72 16.01 7.27
C VAL A 57 5.84 16.53 8.19
N ASP A 58 7.09 16.50 7.75
CA ASP A 58 8.22 16.96 8.57
C ASP A 58 8.46 18.47 8.47
N TYR A 59 8.18 19.07 7.31
CA TYR A 59 8.67 20.42 7.01
C TYR A 59 7.68 21.35 6.31
N LEU A 60 6.71 20.86 5.53
CA LEU A 60 5.91 21.76 4.68
C LEU A 60 4.60 22.16 5.33
N GLU A 61 3.95 21.21 6.00
CA GLU A 61 2.70 21.46 6.72
C GLU A 61 2.87 22.52 7.82
N LYS A 62 1.75 23.14 8.20
CA LYS A 62 1.69 24.15 9.28
C LYS A 62 2.66 25.32 9.06
N ASP A 63 2.62 25.91 7.86
CA ASP A 63 3.45 27.06 7.47
C ASP A 63 4.95 26.82 7.67
N GLY A 64 5.43 25.63 7.30
CA GLY A 64 6.84 25.30 7.40
C GLY A 64 7.28 24.66 8.72
N LYS A 65 6.35 24.34 9.63
CA LYS A 65 6.66 23.78 10.96
C LYS A 65 6.62 22.25 11.02
N GLY A 66 6.00 21.63 10.02
CA GLY A 66 5.68 20.20 10.04
C GLY A 66 4.55 19.88 11.03
N LEU A 67 4.19 18.60 11.09
CA LEU A 67 3.12 18.06 11.92
C LEU A 67 3.61 17.46 13.24
N ASN A 68 4.93 17.32 13.44
CA ASN A 68 5.54 16.69 14.61
C ASN A 68 4.95 15.30 14.91
N LEU A 69 4.79 14.47 13.87
CA LEU A 69 4.25 13.12 14.00
C LEU A 69 5.23 12.22 14.76
N CYS A 70 4.69 11.20 15.44
CA CYS A 70 5.53 10.19 16.09
C CYS A 70 6.40 9.44 15.07
N TRP A 71 7.49 8.87 15.57
CA TRP A 71 8.47 8.18 14.73
C TRP A 71 7.86 7.01 13.96
N GLU A 72 6.93 6.27 14.58
CA GLU A 72 6.27 5.11 13.99
C GLU A 72 5.43 5.49 12.77
N VAL A 73 4.72 6.63 12.82
CA VAL A 73 3.95 7.12 11.66
C VAL A 73 4.90 7.48 10.53
N ARG A 74 5.96 8.24 10.82
CA ARG A 74 6.98 8.64 9.84
C ARG A 74 7.68 7.44 9.21
N ASN A 75 8.01 6.42 10.01
CA ASN A 75 8.61 5.18 9.55
C ASN A 75 7.66 4.39 8.64
N GLY A 76 6.38 4.32 8.98
CA GLY A 76 5.35 3.74 8.11
C GLY A 76 5.25 4.46 6.77
N ILE A 77 5.18 5.80 6.79
CA ILE A 77 5.10 6.64 5.57
C ILE A 77 6.28 6.39 4.64
N ILE A 78 7.52 6.38 5.14
CA ILE A 78 8.70 6.26 4.27
C ILE A 78 8.94 4.83 3.73
N THR A 79 8.34 3.80 4.34
CA THR A 79 8.58 2.39 4.00
C THR A 79 7.40 1.69 3.31
N HIS A 80 6.32 2.41 3.02
CA HIS A 80 5.10 1.81 2.47
C HIS A 80 5.24 1.27 1.04
N THR A 81 6.22 1.73 0.25
CA THR A 81 6.34 1.35 -1.17
C THR A 81 7.35 0.23 -1.41
N LYS A 82 8.64 0.53 -1.54
CA LYS A 82 9.71 -0.40 -1.90
C LYS A 82 10.89 -0.27 -0.95
N GLY A 83 11.71 -1.32 -0.91
CA GLY A 83 12.88 -1.38 -0.03
C GLY A 83 12.53 -1.92 1.35
N ALA A 84 13.10 -1.30 2.39
CA ALA A 84 12.97 -1.75 3.75
C ALA A 84 11.49 -1.81 4.20
N TRP A 85 11.17 -2.82 5.00
CA TRP A 85 9.88 -2.92 5.65
C TRP A 85 9.79 -1.95 6.83
N ALA A 86 8.57 -1.53 7.15
CA ALA A 86 8.30 -0.77 8.36
C ALA A 86 8.76 -1.55 9.59
N ARG A 87 9.15 -0.84 10.65
CA ARG A 87 9.56 -1.45 11.90
C ARG A 87 8.36 -2.00 12.68
N THR A 88 7.18 -1.43 12.44
CA THR A 88 5.91 -1.80 13.08
C THR A 88 5.08 -2.68 12.15
N LEU A 89 4.24 -3.55 12.74
CA LEU A 89 3.28 -4.34 11.96
C LEU A 89 2.20 -3.43 11.35
N GLU A 90 1.86 -2.31 11.99
CA GLU A 90 0.96 -1.31 11.47
C GLU A 90 1.46 -0.72 10.15
N GLY A 91 2.75 -0.34 10.08
CA GLY A 91 3.34 0.16 8.83
C GLY A 91 3.42 -0.89 7.73
N CYS A 92 3.76 -2.14 8.09
CA CYS A 92 3.71 -3.25 7.15
C CYS A 92 2.27 -3.52 6.66
N THR A 93 1.27 -3.29 7.51
CA THR A 93 -0.16 -3.48 7.19
C THR A 93 -0.58 -2.46 6.15
N VAL A 94 -0.13 -1.21 6.28
CA VAL A 94 -0.41 -0.17 5.29
C VAL A 94 0.19 -0.53 3.94
N ARG A 95 1.42 -1.05 3.88
CA ARG A 95 2.05 -1.50 2.63
C ARG A 95 1.22 -2.58 1.92
N TYR A 96 0.78 -3.61 2.64
CA TYR A 96 -0.10 -4.63 2.05
C TYR A 96 -1.45 -4.05 1.63
N ALA A 97 -2.03 -3.17 2.45
CA ALA A 97 -3.31 -2.55 2.13
C ALA A 97 -3.24 -1.67 0.88
N ASP A 98 -2.14 -0.94 0.70
CA ASP A 98 -1.87 -0.12 -0.48
C ASP A 98 -1.75 -1.01 -1.72
N HIS A 99 -0.94 -2.06 -1.67
CA HIS A 99 -0.82 -3.04 -2.77
C HIS A 99 -2.16 -3.68 -3.16
N ILE A 100 -2.97 -4.09 -2.17
CA ILE A 100 -4.31 -4.66 -2.40
C ILE A 100 -5.23 -3.64 -3.06
N ALA A 101 -5.19 -2.37 -2.62
CA ALA A 101 -6.00 -1.31 -3.20
C ALA A 101 -5.57 -1.03 -4.64
N PHE A 102 -4.27 -0.81 -4.85
CA PHE A 102 -3.66 -0.49 -6.13
C PHE A 102 -4.02 -1.52 -7.21
N LEU A 103 -3.77 -2.81 -6.95
CA LEU A 103 -4.07 -3.89 -7.90
C LEU A 103 -5.54 -3.87 -8.35
N ASN A 104 -6.47 -3.68 -7.42
CA ASN A 104 -7.89 -3.74 -7.74
C ASN A 104 -8.39 -2.48 -8.45
N HIS A 105 -7.86 -1.31 -8.10
CA HIS A 105 -8.19 -0.07 -8.79
C HIS A 105 -7.63 -0.04 -10.20
N ASP A 106 -6.38 -0.46 -10.40
CA ASP A 106 -5.76 -0.51 -11.73
C ASP A 106 -6.49 -1.46 -12.69
N ILE A 107 -6.91 -2.65 -12.21
CA ILE A 107 -7.73 -3.56 -13.02
C ILE A 107 -9.07 -2.91 -13.40
N GLU A 108 -9.76 -2.27 -12.45
CA GLU A 108 -11.03 -1.60 -12.71
C GLU A 108 -10.89 -0.44 -13.70
N ASP A 109 -9.89 0.41 -13.52
CA ASP A 109 -9.65 1.56 -14.37
C ASP A 109 -9.24 1.13 -15.78
N ALA A 110 -8.41 0.09 -15.91
CA ALA A 110 -8.03 -0.47 -17.20
C ALA A 110 -9.23 -1.09 -17.93
N VAL A 111 -10.13 -1.77 -17.22
CA VAL A 111 -11.37 -2.31 -17.79
C VAL A 111 -12.32 -1.19 -18.20
N ALA A 112 -12.53 -0.20 -17.33
CA ALA A 112 -13.41 0.93 -17.59
C ALA A 112 -12.92 1.78 -18.78
N ALA A 113 -11.60 1.93 -18.93
CA ALA A 113 -10.98 2.62 -20.05
C ALA A 113 -10.95 1.77 -21.35
N GLY A 114 -11.38 0.50 -21.31
CA GLY A 114 -11.33 -0.42 -22.44
C GLY A 114 -9.92 -0.88 -22.83
N VAL A 115 -8.93 -0.64 -21.97
CA VAL A 115 -7.53 -1.07 -22.15
C VAL A 115 -7.38 -2.56 -21.85
N LEU A 116 -8.18 -3.09 -20.92
CA LEU A 116 -8.15 -4.47 -20.47
C LEU A 116 -9.52 -5.14 -20.65
N ASN A 117 -9.56 -6.31 -21.28
CA ASN A 117 -10.72 -7.18 -21.20
C ASN A 117 -10.62 -8.03 -19.91
N PRO A 118 -11.63 -8.04 -19.02
CA PRO A 118 -11.59 -8.87 -17.80
C PRO A 118 -11.25 -10.35 -18.05
N THR A 119 -11.64 -10.91 -19.19
CA THR A 119 -11.35 -12.31 -19.53
C THR A 119 -9.89 -12.55 -19.93
N ALA A 120 -9.11 -11.48 -20.13
CA ALA A 120 -7.68 -11.55 -20.43
C ALA A 120 -6.82 -11.63 -19.16
N LEU A 121 -7.42 -11.50 -17.96
CA LEU A 121 -6.70 -11.75 -16.72
C LEU A 121 -6.19 -13.20 -16.67
N PRO A 122 -4.98 -13.46 -16.11
CA PRO A 122 -4.44 -14.80 -15.99
C PRO A 122 -5.41 -15.71 -15.23
N ARG A 123 -5.74 -16.86 -15.83
CA ARG A 123 -6.74 -17.79 -15.27
C ARG A 123 -6.35 -18.30 -13.89
N ASP A 124 -5.06 -18.58 -13.70
CA ASP A 124 -4.52 -19.10 -12.44
C ASP A 124 -4.67 -18.05 -11.32
N ALA A 125 -4.37 -16.77 -11.63
CA ALA A 125 -4.57 -15.68 -10.67
C ALA A 125 -6.05 -15.43 -10.36
N VAL A 126 -6.94 -15.51 -11.36
CA VAL A 126 -8.39 -15.37 -11.16
C VAL A 126 -8.96 -16.53 -10.32
N GLN A 127 -8.43 -17.74 -10.48
CA GLN A 127 -8.84 -18.91 -9.68
C GLN A 127 -8.47 -18.75 -8.21
N VAL A 128 -7.29 -18.21 -7.92
CA VAL A 128 -6.81 -17.97 -6.55
C VAL A 128 -7.47 -16.73 -5.94
N LEU A 129 -7.34 -15.57 -6.57
CA LEU A 129 -7.75 -14.29 -5.99
C LEU A 129 -9.25 -14.06 -6.13
N GLY A 130 -9.83 -14.39 -7.29
CA GLY A 130 -11.23 -14.17 -7.61
C GLY A 130 -11.46 -13.33 -8.86
N ASP A 131 -12.65 -13.50 -9.44
CA ASP A 131 -13.09 -12.87 -10.68
C ASP A 131 -13.67 -11.45 -10.48
N THR A 132 -14.17 -11.14 -9.28
CA THR A 132 -14.69 -9.82 -8.93
C THR A 132 -13.75 -9.05 -8.01
N LYS A 133 -13.82 -7.71 -8.06
CA LYS A 133 -13.06 -6.83 -7.16
C LYS A 133 -13.27 -7.19 -5.68
N SER A 134 -14.53 -7.37 -5.27
CA SER A 134 -14.87 -7.74 -3.91
C SER A 134 -14.27 -9.08 -3.50
N ARG A 135 -14.35 -10.11 -4.37
CA ARG A 135 -13.74 -11.41 -4.08
C ARG A 135 -12.22 -11.31 -3.95
N ARG A 136 -11.54 -10.63 -4.86
CA ARG A 136 -10.08 -10.42 -4.79
C ARG A 136 -9.65 -9.74 -3.49
N ILE A 137 -10.30 -8.62 -3.13
CA ILE A 137 -10.01 -7.90 -1.89
C ILE A 137 -10.24 -8.80 -0.68
N THR A 138 -11.39 -9.47 -0.61
CA THR A 138 -11.70 -10.36 0.52
C THR A 138 -10.70 -11.51 0.62
N THR A 139 -10.38 -12.20 -0.48
CA THR A 139 -9.41 -13.29 -0.50
C THR A 139 -8.06 -12.84 0.03
N MET A 140 -7.52 -11.73 -0.51
CA MET A 140 -6.22 -11.23 -0.08
C MET A 140 -6.21 -10.80 1.39
N ILE A 141 -7.24 -10.10 1.86
CA ILE A 141 -7.33 -9.69 3.28
C ILE A 141 -7.41 -10.93 4.18
N THR A 142 -8.29 -11.88 3.87
CA THR A 142 -8.49 -13.07 4.70
C THR A 142 -7.25 -13.96 4.71
N ASP A 143 -6.60 -14.15 3.56
CA ASP A 143 -5.36 -14.91 3.47
C ASP A 143 -4.22 -14.26 4.26
N LEU A 144 -4.01 -12.94 4.09
CA LEU A 144 -3.00 -12.20 4.83
C LEU A 144 -3.22 -12.32 6.34
N VAL A 145 -4.47 -12.15 6.79
CA VAL A 145 -4.82 -12.28 8.21
C VAL A 145 -4.56 -13.70 8.71
N ALA A 146 -4.99 -14.73 7.98
CA ALA A 146 -4.82 -16.13 8.38
C ALA A 146 -3.33 -16.52 8.51
N ASN A 147 -2.51 -16.08 7.56
CA ASN A 147 -1.08 -16.37 7.53
C ASN A 147 -0.25 -15.45 8.44
N SER A 148 -0.86 -14.38 8.97
CA SER A 148 -0.21 -13.43 9.87
C SER A 148 -0.68 -13.51 11.34
N ALA A 149 -1.78 -14.22 11.62
CA ALA A 149 -2.38 -14.29 12.96
C ALA A 149 -1.50 -15.01 14.01
N ASN A 150 -0.63 -15.93 13.57
CA ASN A 150 0.22 -16.75 14.44
C ASN A 150 1.69 -16.34 14.39
N CYS A 151 1.99 -15.09 14.04
CA CYS A 151 3.36 -14.61 13.79
C CYS A 151 4.27 -14.61 15.03
N LYS A 152 4.69 -15.81 15.43
CA LYS A 152 5.82 -16.07 16.35
C LYS A 152 7.15 -15.50 15.81
N ASN A 153 7.21 -15.13 14.53
CA ASN A 153 8.39 -14.57 13.85
C ASN A 153 8.27 -13.08 13.47
N GLY A 154 7.17 -12.41 13.83
CA GLY A 154 7.02 -10.94 13.65
C GLY A 154 6.99 -10.43 12.20
N LYS A 155 6.58 -11.24 11.22
CA LYS A 155 6.47 -10.84 9.80
C LYS A 155 5.09 -11.14 9.25
N MET A 156 4.49 -10.20 8.52
CA MET A 156 3.26 -10.44 7.76
C MET A 156 3.57 -10.97 6.36
N GLN A 157 2.75 -11.89 5.89
CA GLN A 157 2.90 -12.54 4.59
C GLN A 157 1.56 -13.09 4.08
N PHE A 158 1.41 -13.12 2.76
CA PHE A 158 0.42 -13.98 2.11
C PHE A 158 0.84 -15.45 2.20
N SER A 159 -0.08 -16.36 1.90
CA SER A 159 0.27 -17.74 1.56
C SER A 159 1.08 -17.77 0.26
N PRO A 160 1.90 -18.81 0.00
CA PRO A 160 2.65 -18.93 -1.25
C PRO A 160 1.76 -18.84 -2.50
N GLU A 161 0.55 -19.39 -2.43
CA GLU A 161 -0.42 -19.41 -3.53
C GLU A 161 -0.95 -18.01 -3.86
N VAL A 162 -1.28 -17.21 -2.83
CA VAL A 162 -1.72 -15.82 -3.01
C VAL A 162 -0.56 -14.90 -3.39
N GLU A 163 0.64 -15.12 -2.84
CA GLU A 163 1.84 -14.38 -3.20
C GLU A 163 2.21 -14.60 -4.68
N GLU A 164 2.16 -15.84 -5.15
CA GLU A 164 2.38 -16.17 -6.57
C GLU A 164 1.30 -15.54 -7.45
N ALA A 165 0.03 -15.69 -7.11
CA ALA A 165 -1.08 -15.11 -7.87
C ALA A 165 -1.06 -13.57 -7.91
N TYR A 166 -0.59 -12.92 -6.85
CA TYR A 166 -0.40 -11.47 -6.77
C TYR A 166 0.82 -10.99 -7.58
N GLY A 167 1.87 -11.82 -7.69
CA GLY A 167 3.12 -11.47 -8.36
C GLY A 167 3.10 -11.54 -9.89
N VAL A 168 2.03 -12.09 -10.48
CA VAL A 168 1.81 -12.16 -11.95
C VAL A 168 1.36 -10.83 -12.51
#